data_AF-A0A7D3WZM2-F1
#
_entry.id   AF-A0A7D3WZM2-F1
#
_cell.length_a   1.000
_cell.length_b   1.000
_cell.length_c   1.000
_cell.angle_alpha   90.00
_cell.angle_beta   90.00
_cell.angle_gamma   90.00
#
_symmetry.space_group_name_H-M   'P 1'
#
loop_
_entity.id
_entity.type
_entity.pdbx_description
1 polymer ?
#
loop_
_entity_poly.entity_id
_entity_poly.type
_entity_poly.pdbx_seq_one_letter_code
_entity_poly.pdbx_strand_id
1 'polypeptide(L)' 'MTTPAAVRQANLDQRNQRIRDAFYKRFTNVPRAQRPEREQVVAQLADEYFLSEKTVEKVLVGYR' A
#
# COMPACT_ATOMS: atom_id res chain seq x y z
N MET A 1 8.53 -27.79 6.80
CA MET A 1 7.45 -27.24 7.64
C MET A 1 7.63 -25.73 7.70
N THR A 2 6.61 -24.94 7.33
CA THR A 2 6.64 -23.47 7.47
C THR A 2 6.43 -23.10 8.93
N THR A 3 7.30 -22.27 9.48
CA THR A 3 7.14 -21.80 10.87
C THR A 3 5.99 -20.79 10.95
N PRO A 4 5.31 -20.66 12.09
CA PRO A 4 4.30 -19.62 12.29
C PRO A 4 4.81 -18.20 12.00
N ALA A 5 6.10 -17.94 12.23
CA ALA A 5 6.76 -16.69 11.88
C ALA A 5 6.82 -16.46 10.35
N ALA A 6 7.18 -17.49 9.57
CA ALA A 6 7.22 -17.41 8.11
C ALA A 6 5.83 -17.14 7.51
N VAL A 7 4.78 -17.75 8.07
CA VAL A 7 3.39 -17.51 7.62
C VAL A 7 2.94 -16.08 7.92
N ARG A 8 3.26 -15.55 9.10
CA ARG A 8 2.96 -14.15 9.46
C ARG A 8 3.66 -13.18 8.51
N GLN A 9 4.94 -13.44 8.20
CA GLN A 9 5.70 -12.60 7.28
C GLN A 9 5.11 -12.63 5.87
N ALA A 10 4.78 -13.82 5.34
CA ALA A 10 4.15 -13.95 4.04
C ALA A 10 2.82 -13.20 3.93
N ASN A 11 1.99 -13.23 4.99
CA ASN A 11 0.73 -12.48 5.04
C ASN A 11 0.96 -10.96 5.06
N LEU A 12 1.98 -10.50 5.80
CA LEU A 12 2.36 -9.08 5.81
C LEU A 12 2.84 -8.64 4.42
N ASP A 13 3.68 -9.43 3.77
CA ASP A 13 4.19 -9.13 2.43
C ASP A 13 3.06 -9.11 1.40
N GLN A 14 2.13 -10.05 1.48
CA GLN A 14 0.96 -10.07 0.62
C GLN A 14 0.08 -8.83 0.81
N ARG A 15 -0.17 -8.41 2.05
CA ARG A 15 -0.92 -7.16 2.34
C ARG A 15 -0.18 -5.95 1.78
N ASN A 16 1.13 -5.87 2.01
CA ASN A 16 1.95 -4.76 1.55
C ASN A 16 1.98 -4.68 0.02
N GLN A 17 1.99 -5.82 -0.67
CA GLN A 17 1.89 -5.85 -2.13
C GLN A 17 0.54 -5.32 -2.62
N ARG A 18 -0.57 -5.72 -1.99
CA ARG A 18 -1.91 -5.22 -2.34
C ARG A 18 -2.02 -3.70 -2.19
N ILE A 19 -1.45 -3.15 -1.12
CA ILE A 19 -1.39 -1.69 -0.88
C ILE A 19 -0.63 -1.00 -2.02
N ARG A 20 0.52 -1.54 -2.45
CA ARG A 20 1.31 -0.99 -3.57
C ARG A 20 0.56 -1.05 -4.89
N ASP A 21 -0.07 -2.18 -5.19
CA ASP A 21 -0.84 -2.35 -6.43
C ASP A 21 -2.03 -1.38 -6.48
N ALA A 22 -2.70 -1.18 -5.35
CA ALA A 22 -3.80 -0.22 -5.24
C ALA A 22 -3.31 1.22 -5.41
N PHE A 23 -2.18 1.58 -4.79
CA PHE A 23 -1.55 2.89 -4.99
C PHE A 23 -1.16 3.12 -6.44
N TYR A 24 -0.51 2.14 -7.08
CA TYR A 24 -0.12 2.21 -8.49
C TYR A 24 -1.33 2.47 -9.38
N LYS A 25 -2.44 1.75 -9.18
CA LYS A 25 -3.67 1.93 -9.97
C LYS A 25 -4.31 3.31 -9.80
N ARG A 26 -4.32 3.84 -8.57
CA ARG A 26 -5.02 5.10 -8.22
C ARG A 26 -4.19 6.36 -8.45
N PHE A 27 -2.86 6.24 -8.40
CA PHE A 27 -1.95 7.39 -8.50
C PHE A 27 -1.03 7.30 -9.71
N THR A 28 -0.27 6.21 -9.86
CA THR A 28 0.79 6.11 -10.88
C THR A 28 0.25 5.88 -12.28
N ASN A 29 -0.73 4.97 -12.44
CA ASN A 29 -1.30 4.55 -13.72
C ASN A 29 -2.38 5.51 -14.26
N VAL A 30 -2.65 6.61 -13.55
CA VAL A 30 -3.65 7.61 -13.95
C VAL A 30 -2.96 8.73 -14.74
N PRO A 31 -3.57 9.24 -15.83
CA PRO A 31 -3.06 10.40 -16.55
C PRO A 31 -2.82 11.58 -15.62
N ARG A 32 -1.76 12.36 -15.85
CA ARG A 32 -1.37 13.48 -14.96
C ARG A 32 -2.50 14.48 -14.70
N ALA A 33 -3.35 14.73 -15.69
CA ALA A 33 -4.49 15.64 -15.57
C ALA A 33 -5.60 15.15 -14.63
N GLN A 34 -5.65 13.85 -14.35
CA GLN A 34 -6.65 13.21 -13.49
C GLN A 34 -6.03 12.62 -12.23
N ARG A 35 -4.72 12.79 -12.03
CA ARG A 35 -4.00 12.20 -10.92
C ARG A 35 -4.42 12.91 -9.63
N PRO A 36 -5.04 12.19 -8.67
CA PRO A 36 -5.37 12.77 -7.37
C PRO A 36 -4.10 13.14 -6.59
N GLU A 37 -4.24 13.98 -5.57
CA GLU A 37 -3.12 14.28 -4.69
C GLU A 37 -2.65 13.02 -3.97
N ARG A 38 -1.33 12.86 -3.82
CA ARG A 38 -0.76 11.65 -3.23
C ARG A 38 -1.30 11.38 -1.83
N GLU A 39 -1.42 12.43 -1.02
CA GLU A 39 -1.93 12.37 0.35
C GLU A 39 -3.38 11.85 0.38
N GLN A 40 -4.22 12.21 -0.59
CA GLN A 40 -5.59 11.71 -0.68
C GLN A 40 -5.63 10.20 -0.94
N VAL A 41 -4.76 9.70 -1.83
CA VAL A 41 -4.67 8.26 -2.11
C VAL A 41 -4.13 7.51 -0.89
N VAL A 42 -3.17 8.10 -0.17
CA VAL A 42 -2.62 7.51 1.06
C VAL A 42 -3.68 7.44 2.16
N ALA A 43 -4.46 8.50 2.38
CA ALA A 43 -5.57 8.51 3.34
C ALA A 43 -6.63 7.45 2.98
N GLN A 44 -7.04 7.36 1.72
CA GLN A 44 -7.98 6.32 1.26
C GLN A 44 -7.46 4.90 1.51
N LEU A 45 -6.17 4.65 1.27
CA LEU A 45 -5.55 3.35 1.53
C LEU A 45 -5.39 3.07 3.04
N ALA A 46 -5.15 4.11 3.85
CA ALA A 46 -5.09 3.99 5.30
C ALA A 46 -6.44 3.50 5.85
N ASP A 47 -7.53 4.11 5.40
CA ASP A 47 -8.89 3.71 5.78
C ASP A 47 -9.24 2.30 5.26
N GLU A 48 -8.98 2.00 3.99
CA GLU A 48 -9.32 0.71 3.35
C GLU A 48 -8.61 -0.49 4.02
N TYR A 49 -7.37 -0.30 4.46
CA TYR A 49 -6.57 -1.35 5.07
C TYR A 49 -6.56 -1.29 6.61
N PHE A 50 -7.30 -0.34 7.21
CA PHE A 50 -7.34 -0.10 8.66
C PHE A 50 -5.94 0.10 9.26
N LEU A 51 -5.12 0.90 8.58
CA LEU A 51 -3.76 1.25 8.97
C LEU A 51 -3.64 2.76 9.19
N SER A 52 -2.62 3.18 9.93
CA SER A 52 -2.27 4.60 9.94
C SER A 52 -1.65 5.02 8.61
N GLU A 53 -1.87 6.27 8.19
CA GLU A 53 -1.22 6.86 7.01
C GLU A 53 0.30 6.68 7.06
N LYS A 54 0.92 6.89 8.22
CA LYS A 54 2.37 6.65 8.44
C LYS A 54 2.79 5.22 8.12
N THR A 55 1.93 4.23 8.35
CA THR A 55 2.23 2.82 8.02
C THR A 55 2.11 2.57 6.53
N VAL A 56 1.07 3.12 5.89
CA VAL A 56 0.91 3.05 4.42
C VAL A 56 2.09 3.73 3.73
N GLU A 57 2.48 4.91 4.18
CA GLU A 57 3.68 5.63 3.73
C GLU A 57 4.91 4.74 3.78
N LYS A 58 5.19 4.09 4.92
CA LYS A 58 6.33 3.15 5.05
C LYS A 58 6.26 1.99 4.05
N VAL A 59 5.09 1.45 3.78
CA VAL A 59 4.90 0.38 2.78
C VAL A 59 5.23 0.88 1.37
N LEU A 60 4.91 2.14 1.08
CA LEU A 60 5.14 2.81 -0.20
C LEU A 60 6.56 3.38 -0.34
N VAL A 61 7.28 3.72 0.74
CA VAL A 61 8.67 4.22 0.68
C VAL A 61 9.61 3.21 0.01
N GLY A 62 9.33 1.91 0.12
CA GLY A 62 10.07 0.85 -0.58
C GLY A 62 9.65 0.61 -2.03
N TYR A 63 8.73 1.42 -2.59
CA TYR A 63 8.19 1.29 -3.95
C TYR A 63 8.80 2.36 -4.88
N ARG A 64 10.13 2.52 -4.81
CA ARG A 64 10.90 3.48 -5.62
C ARG A 64 11.67 2.78 -6.72
#